data_AF-A0AAV5W675-F1
#
_entry.id   AF-A0AAV5W675-F1
#
_cell.length_a   1.000
_cell.length_b   1.000
_cell.length_c   1.000
_cell.angle_alpha   90.00
_cell.angle_beta   90.00
_cell.angle_gamma   90.00
#
_symmetry.space_group_name_H-M   'P 1'
#
loop_
_entity.id
_entity.type
_entity.pdbx_description
1 polymer ?
#
loop_
_entity_poly.entity_id
_entity_poly.type
_entity_poly.pdbx_seq_one_letter_code
_entity_poly.pdbx_strand_id
1 'polypeptide(L)'
;FMVTFLTFVDVDNLDFYLSDLEANFDKEHSISIMREMISKCTVEWLGSLLHRAAIDDVETMAIYGLLCWPSYLSQASNRVMETCYKYHLRIFQELHHHYKKTGRTDYSSRVAHITSILLCVQAAIQRLKEDMQIYRILDVYSGTELVYNIIK
;
A
#
# COMPACT_ATOMS: atom_id res chain seq x y z
N PHE A 1 -10.16 -3.39 14.99
CA PHE A 1 -9.85 -2.19 14.20
C PHE A 1 -9.37 -2.65 12.83
N MET A 2 -9.98 -2.19 11.74
CA MET A 2 -9.64 -2.65 10.39
C MET A 2 -8.56 -1.73 9.82
N VAL A 3 -7.33 -2.24 9.61
CA VAL A 3 -6.27 -1.49 8.90
C VAL A 3 -6.82 -1.11 7.52
N THR A 4 -6.88 0.19 7.24
CA THR A 4 -7.40 0.77 5.99
C THR A 4 -6.25 1.17 5.07
N PHE A 5 -6.55 1.51 3.80
CA PHE A 5 -5.56 1.97 2.81
C PHE A 5 -4.85 3.29 3.18
N LEU A 6 -5.28 3.97 4.26
CA LEU A 6 -4.67 5.19 4.79
C LEU A 6 -3.80 4.92 6.04
N THR A 7 -3.67 3.65 6.43
CA THR A 7 -2.82 3.25 7.55
C THR A 7 -1.37 3.12 7.07
N PHE A 8 -0.46 3.90 7.65
CA PHE A 8 0.97 3.78 7.38
C PHE A 8 1.74 3.65 8.70
N VAL A 9 2.86 2.94 8.66
CA VAL A 9 3.79 2.80 9.78
C VAL A 9 5.06 3.54 9.41
N ASP A 10 5.46 4.48 10.28
CA ASP A 10 6.75 5.14 10.17
C ASP A 10 7.84 4.19 10.67
N VAL A 11 8.59 3.61 9.73
CA VAL A 11 9.67 2.67 10.00
C VAL A 11 10.80 3.32 10.81
N ASP A 12 10.98 4.63 10.68
CA ASP A 12 12.03 5.37 11.36
C ASP A 12 11.63 5.78 12.77
N ASN A 13 10.34 5.66 13.11
CA ASN A 13 9.80 5.98 14.42
C ASN A 13 9.02 4.82 15.06
N LEU A 14 9.50 3.59 14.85
CA LEU A 14 8.94 2.38 15.46
C LEU A 14 9.04 2.39 17.00
N ASP A 15 9.99 3.14 17.56
CA ASP A 15 10.11 3.35 19.01
C ASP A 15 8.89 4.03 19.61
N PHE A 16 8.33 5.01 18.89
CA PHE A 16 7.08 5.67 19.25
C PHE A 16 5.90 4.72 19.02
N TYR A 17 5.89 3.97 17.92
CA TYR A 17 4.85 2.97 17.67
C TYR A 17 4.75 1.91 18.79
N LEU A 18 5.88 1.58 19.40
CA LEU A 18 6.00 0.61 20.49
C LEU A 18 6.15 1.27 21.87
N SER A 19 5.72 2.53 22.04
CA SER A 19 5.78 3.21 23.35
C SER A 19 4.82 2.62 24.38
N ASP A 20 3.69 2.07 23.91
CA ASP A 20 2.58 1.61 24.76
C ASP A 20 2.77 0.16 25.24
N LEU A 21 3.93 -0.44 24.93
CA LEU A 21 4.29 -1.77 25.37
C LEU A 21 4.50 -1.82 26.88
N GLU A 22 3.95 -2.85 27.53
CA GLU A 22 4.23 -3.14 28.93
C GLU A 22 5.73 -3.42 29.13
N ALA A 23 6.28 -3.00 30.28
CA ALA A 23 7.72 -3.01 30.56
C ALA A 23 8.41 -4.40 30.52
N ASN A 24 7.64 -5.48 30.36
CA ASN A 24 8.13 -6.86 30.36
C ASN A 24 8.44 -7.42 28.95
N PHE A 25 8.23 -6.64 27.88
CA PHE A 25 8.49 -7.08 26.51
C PHE A 25 9.84 -6.59 25.99
N ASP A 26 10.51 -7.45 25.21
CA ASP A 26 11.72 -7.09 24.47
C ASP A 26 11.37 -6.18 23.28
N LYS A 27 11.32 -4.88 23.58
CA LYS A 27 10.99 -3.82 22.64
C LYS A 27 11.99 -3.75 21.48
N GLU A 28 13.28 -3.89 21.75
CA GLU A 28 14.33 -3.82 20.72
C GLU A 28 14.21 -4.97 19.72
N HIS A 29 13.96 -6.19 20.21
CA HIS A 29 13.76 -7.34 19.33
C HIS A 29 12.52 -7.17 18.43
N SER A 30 11.43 -6.65 18.99
CA SER A 30 10.18 -6.39 18.27
C SER A 30 10.35 -5.34 17.17
N ILE A 31 11.07 -4.25 17.46
CA ILE A 31 11.43 -3.21 16.48
C ILE A 31 12.28 -3.81 15.35
N SER A 32 13.29 -4.63 15.70
CA SER A 32 14.15 -5.28 14.72
C SER A 32 13.37 -6.14 13.74
N ILE A 33 12.47 -6.99 14.24
CA ILE A 33 11.64 -7.87 13.41
C ILE A 33 10.72 -7.06 12.50
N MET A 34 10.02 -6.05 13.04
CA MET A 34 9.13 -5.20 12.24
C MET A 34 9.89 -4.43 11.16
N ARG A 35 11.04 -3.86 11.49
CA ARG A 35 11.88 -3.14 10.53
C ARG A 35 12.39 -4.06 9.42
N GLU A 36 12.88 -5.25 9.78
CA GLU A 36 13.34 -6.25 8.81
C GLU A 36 12.21 -6.66 7.85
N MET A 37 11.02 -6.93 8.40
CA MET A 37 9.87 -7.37 7.64
C MET A 37 9.36 -6.28 6.68
N ILE A 38 9.22 -5.04 7.16
CA ILE A 38 8.83 -3.90 6.32
C ILE A 38 9.88 -3.65 5.24
N SER A 39 11.17 -3.67 5.58
CA SER A 39 12.27 -3.48 4.63
C SER A 39 12.27 -4.54 3.52
N LYS A 40 12.15 -5.82 3.88
CA LYS A 40 12.05 -6.92 2.90
C LYS A 40 10.84 -6.75 1.98
N CYS A 41 9.69 -6.38 2.52
CA CYS A 41 8.46 -6.24 1.74
C CYS A 41 8.51 -5.02 0.79
N THR A 42 8.95 -3.87 1.30
CA THR A 42 8.89 -2.58 0.58
C THR A 42 10.12 -2.31 -0.30
N VAL A 43 11.33 -2.57 0.21
CA VAL A 43 12.57 -2.24 -0.50
C VAL A 43 13.00 -3.39 -1.40
N GLU A 44 13.13 -4.60 -0.83
CA GLU A 44 13.68 -5.74 -1.58
C GLU A 44 12.67 -6.30 -2.58
N TRP A 45 11.44 -6.55 -2.14
CA TRP A 45 10.44 -7.17 -3.01
C TRP A 45 9.75 -6.16 -3.92
N LEU A 46 9.10 -5.13 -3.36
CA LEU A 46 8.35 -4.16 -4.16
C LEU A 46 9.29 -3.30 -5.02
N GLY A 47 10.43 -2.85 -4.46
CA GLY A 47 11.44 -2.11 -5.21
C GLY A 47 11.97 -2.88 -6.41
N SER A 48 12.33 -4.17 -6.24
CA SER A 48 12.80 -4.99 -7.35
C SER A 48 11.71 -5.28 -8.39
N LEU A 49 10.46 -5.46 -7.98
CA LEU A 49 9.32 -5.63 -8.87
C LEU A 49 9.13 -4.40 -9.77
N LEU A 50 9.08 -3.21 -9.17
CA LEU A 50 8.88 -1.95 -9.89
C LEU A 50 10.05 -1.65 -10.83
N HIS A 51 11.29 -1.90 -10.38
CA HIS A 51 12.48 -1.73 -11.20
C HIS A 51 12.49 -2.67 -12.41
N ARG A 52 12.22 -3.97 -12.20
CA ARG A 52 12.14 -4.96 -13.28
C ARG A 52 11.01 -4.67 -14.28
N ALA A 53 9.92 -4.10 -13.80
CA ALA A 53 8.79 -3.71 -14.64
C ALA A 53 9.06 -2.44 -15.45
N ALA A 54 10.19 -1.76 -15.21
CA ALA A 54 10.58 -0.50 -15.84
C ALA A 54 9.41 0.51 -15.80
N ILE A 55 8.85 0.71 -14.61
CA ILE A 55 7.71 1.61 -14.39
C ILE A 55 8.23 3.06 -14.42
N ASP A 56 7.56 3.90 -15.21
CA ASP A 56 7.88 5.33 -15.29
C ASP A 56 7.13 6.16 -14.23
N ASP A 57 7.45 7.46 -14.14
CA ASP A 57 6.85 8.35 -13.15
C ASP A 57 5.33 8.51 -13.32
N VAL A 58 4.84 8.51 -14.57
CA VAL A 58 3.41 8.66 -14.90
C VAL A 58 2.65 7.40 -14.52
N GLU A 59 3.21 6.24 -14.83
CA GLU A 59 2.69 4.93 -14.46
C GLU A 59 2.71 4.73 -12.95
N THR A 60 3.75 5.21 -12.26
CA THR A 60 3.83 5.22 -10.80
C THR A 60 2.68 6.04 -10.19
N MET A 61 2.45 7.25 -10.69
CA MET A 61 1.33 8.09 -10.25
C MET A 61 -0.03 7.45 -10.56
N ALA A 62 -0.16 6.75 -11.69
CA ALA A 62 -1.37 6.01 -12.01
C ALA A 62 -1.62 4.87 -11.00
N ILE A 63 -0.59 4.12 -10.60
CA ILE A 63 -0.70 3.08 -9.58
C ILE A 63 -1.16 3.67 -8.25
N TYR A 64 -0.57 4.79 -7.81
CA TYR A 64 -1.01 5.48 -6.58
C TYR A 64 -2.46 5.96 -6.68
N GLY A 65 -2.86 6.56 -7.80
CA GLY A 65 -4.24 6.97 -8.02
C GLY A 65 -5.21 5.80 -7.93
N LEU A 66 -4.86 4.65 -8.52
CA LEU A 66 -5.69 3.45 -8.47
C LEU A 66 -5.78 2.87 -7.04
N LEU A 67 -4.70 2.93 -6.26
CA LEU A 67 -4.68 2.52 -4.84
C LEU A 67 -5.53 3.42 -3.96
N CYS A 68 -5.56 4.74 -4.22
CA CYS A 68 -6.36 5.70 -3.45
C CYS A 68 -7.88 5.55 -3.69
N TRP A 69 -8.28 5.03 -4.85
CA TRP A 69 -9.70 4.89 -5.23
C TRP A 69 -10.11 3.42 -5.39
N PRO A 70 -10.02 2.56 -4.36
CA PRO A 70 -10.32 1.14 -4.51
C PRO A 70 -11.78 0.92 -4.92
N SER A 71 -11.99 0.07 -5.93
CA SER A 71 -13.32 -0.25 -6.48
C SER A 71 -14.02 -1.41 -5.76
N TYR A 72 -13.49 -1.87 -4.63
CA TYR A 72 -13.94 -3.08 -3.91
C TYR A 72 -14.27 -2.80 -2.43
N LEU A 73 -14.69 -1.58 -2.12
CA LEU A 73 -15.08 -1.17 -0.77
C LEU A 73 -16.43 -1.82 -0.39
N SER A 74 -16.40 -2.80 0.52
CA SER A 74 -17.55 -3.63 0.91
C SER A 74 -18.74 -2.90 1.52
N GLN A 75 -18.56 -1.65 1.98
CA GLN A 75 -19.59 -0.81 2.59
C GLN A 75 -19.72 0.57 1.93
N ALA A 76 -19.14 0.76 0.75
CA ALA A 76 -19.24 2.05 0.06
C ALA A 76 -20.65 2.25 -0.53
N SER A 77 -21.17 3.48 -0.44
CA SER A 77 -22.39 3.85 -1.14
C SER A 77 -22.20 3.79 -2.66
N ASN A 78 -23.27 3.57 -3.42
CA ASN A 78 -23.25 3.58 -4.88
C ASN A 78 -22.59 4.85 -5.45
N ARG A 79 -22.85 6.00 -4.82
CA ARG A 79 -22.25 7.28 -5.21
C ARG A 79 -20.71 7.27 -5.10
N VAL A 80 -20.18 6.67 -4.03
CA VAL A 80 -18.72 6.55 -3.85
C VAL A 80 -18.14 5.62 -4.90
N MET A 81 -18.80 4.48 -5.16
CA MET A 81 -18.37 3.51 -6.17
C MET A 81 -18.36 4.11 -7.59
N GLU A 82 -19.41 4.86 -7.96
CA GLU A 82 -19.45 5.60 -9.22
C GLU A 82 -18.34 6.64 -9.33
N THR A 83 -18.01 7.30 -8.21
CA THR A 83 -16.93 8.28 -8.16
C THR A 83 -15.57 7.60 -8.35
N CYS A 84 -15.30 6.48 -7.67
CA CYS A 84 -14.09 5.69 -7.87
C CYS A 84 -13.94 5.27 -9.34
N TYR A 85 -15.03 4.77 -9.96
CA TYR A 85 -15.03 4.37 -11.36
C TYR A 85 -14.70 5.53 -12.31
N LYS A 86 -15.25 6.73 -12.07
CA LYS A 86 -14.93 7.93 -12.85
C LYS A 86 -13.44 8.30 -12.75
N TYR A 87 -12.85 8.21 -11.56
CA TYR A 87 -11.41 8.46 -11.39
C TYR A 87 -10.55 7.40 -12.06
N HIS A 88 -10.92 6.12 -11.95
CA HIS A 88 -10.23 5.03 -12.67
C HIS A 88 -10.25 5.27 -14.18
N LEU A 89 -11.41 5.58 -14.74
CA LEU A 89 -11.55 5.88 -16.16
C LEU A 89 -10.63 7.03 -16.57
N ARG A 90 -10.56 8.08 -15.76
CA ARG A 90 -9.68 9.23 -16.03
C ARG A 90 -8.21 8.83 -16.01
N ILE A 91 -7.78 8.03 -15.02
CA ILE A 91 -6.40 7.53 -14.93
C ILE A 91 -6.04 6.72 -16.18
N PHE A 92 -6.91 5.81 -16.64
CA PHE A 92 -6.65 5.03 -17.85
C PHE A 92 -6.64 5.89 -19.12
N GLN A 93 -7.46 6.95 -19.20
CA GLN A 93 -7.41 7.90 -20.30
C GLN A 93 -6.09 8.67 -20.36
N GLU A 94 -5.58 9.13 -19.22
CA GLU A 94 -4.29 9.82 -19.15
C GLU A 94 -3.12 8.89 -19.49
N LEU A 95 -3.15 7.64 -19.01
CA LEU A 95 -2.20 6.62 -19.42
C LEU A 95 -2.23 6.40 -20.94
N HIS A 96 -3.42 6.28 -21.54
CA HIS A 96 -3.54 6.14 -22.99
C HIS A 96 -2.94 7.33 -23.74
N HIS A 97 -3.16 8.55 -23.27
CA HIS A 97 -2.57 9.75 -23.84
C HIS A 97 -1.04 9.76 -23.73
N HIS A 98 -0.50 9.38 -22.56
CA HIS A 98 0.93 9.25 -22.31
C HIS A 98 1.60 8.25 -23.27
N TYR A 99 1.00 7.08 -23.47
CA TYR A 99 1.53 6.08 -24.41
C TYR A 99 1.46 6.54 -25.86
N LYS A 100 0.38 7.22 -26.24
CA LYS A 100 0.27 7.83 -27.57
C LYS A 100 1.37 8.87 -27.80
N LYS A 101 1.69 9.69 -26.80
CA LYS A 101 2.74 10.72 -26.87
C LYS A 101 4.15 10.12 -26.93
N THR A 102 4.39 9.03 -26.22
CA THR A 102 5.69 8.32 -26.20
C THR A 102 5.88 7.37 -27.40
N GLY A 103 4.88 7.26 -28.28
CA GLY A 103 4.96 6.42 -29.48
C GLY A 103 4.78 4.92 -29.20
N ARG A 104 4.27 4.56 -28.02
CA ARG A 104 4.11 3.19 -27.58
C ARG A 104 2.83 2.59 -28.17
N THR A 105 2.96 1.52 -28.96
CA THR A 105 1.84 0.90 -29.68
C THR A 105 1.17 -0.23 -28.88
N ASP A 106 1.83 -0.79 -27.88
CA ASP A 106 1.39 -1.90 -27.03
C ASP A 106 0.57 -1.45 -25.81
N TYR A 107 -0.33 -0.49 -25.99
CA TYR A 107 -1.14 0.11 -24.92
C TYR A 107 -1.82 -0.92 -24.01
N SER A 108 -2.57 -1.85 -24.61
CA SER A 108 -3.38 -2.84 -23.89
C SER A 108 -2.51 -3.80 -23.07
N SER A 109 -1.36 -4.23 -23.61
CA SER A 109 -0.42 -5.08 -22.89
C SER A 109 0.18 -4.34 -21.69
N ARG A 110 0.57 -3.07 -21.87
CA ARG A 110 1.16 -2.29 -20.79
C ARG A 110 0.16 -1.98 -19.67
N VAL A 111 -1.09 -1.67 -20.00
CA VAL A 111 -2.16 -1.50 -19.00
C VAL A 111 -2.38 -2.78 -18.21
N ALA A 112 -2.41 -3.95 -18.88
CA ALA A 112 -2.53 -5.24 -18.18
C ALA A 112 -1.34 -5.50 -17.24
N HIS A 113 -0.14 -5.06 -17.62
CA HIS A 113 1.03 -5.17 -16.75
C HIS A 113 0.91 -4.26 -15.52
N ILE A 114 0.45 -3.02 -15.70
CA ILE A 114 0.22 -2.08 -14.59
C ILE A 114 -0.85 -2.59 -13.63
N THR A 115 -1.97 -3.11 -14.14
CA THR A 115 -3.01 -3.67 -13.27
C THR A 115 -2.54 -4.93 -12.56
N SER A 116 -1.65 -5.72 -13.17
CA SER A 116 -1.00 -6.87 -12.50
C SER A 116 -0.08 -6.42 -11.36
N ILE A 117 0.71 -5.36 -11.57
CA ILE A 117 1.56 -4.78 -10.53
C ILE A 117 0.71 -4.21 -9.39
N LEU A 118 -0.40 -3.53 -9.71
CA LEU A 118 -1.35 -3.04 -8.72
C LEU A 118 -1.84 -4.16 -7.81
N LEU A 119 -2.20 -5.32 -8.36
CA LEU A 119 -2.61 -6.50 -7.59
C LEU A 119 -1.46 -7.02 -6.70
N CYS A 120 -0.22 -7.04 -7.21
CA CYS A 120 0.95 -7.39 -6.42
C CYS A 120 1.16 -6.43 -5.24
N VAL A 121 1.02 -5.12 -5.45
CA VAL A 121 1.14 -4.11 -4.38
C VAL A 121 0.04 -4.31 -3.34
N GLN A 122 -1.21 -4.51 -3.78
CA GLN A 122 -2.34 -4.76 -2.88
C GLN A 122 -2.13 -6.03 -2.04
N ALA A 123 -1.62 -7.10 -2.64
CA ALA A 123 -1.30 -8.33 -1.92
C ALA A 123 -0.18 -8.13 -0.88
N ALA A 124 0.85 -7.34 -1.20
CA ALA A 124 1.92 -7.03 -0.26
C ALA A 124 1.42 -6.18 0.93
N ILE A 125 0.59 -5.18 0.67
CA ILE A 125 -0.05 -4.37 1.73
C ILE A 125 -0.93 -5.26 2.62
N GLN A 126 -1.69 -6.19 2.02
CA GLN A 126 -2.54 -7.11 2.77
C GLN A 126 -1.71 -8.06 3.65
N ARG A 127 -0.58 -8.59 3.14
CA ARG A 127 0.36 -9.39 3.93
C ARG A 127 0.96 -8.60 5.10
N LEU A 128 1.43 -7.37 4.86
CA LEU A 128 1.91 -6.47 5.92
C LEU A 128 0.86 -6.26 7.00
N LYS A 129 -0.39 -6.04 6.60
CA LYS A 129 -1.51 -5.92 7.52
C LYS A 129 -1.74 -7.19 8.34
N GLU A 130 -1.70 -8.35 7.70
CA GLU A 130 -1.87 -9.65 8.38
C GLU A 130 -0.74 -9.90 9.39
N ASP A 131 0.50 -9.66 9.00
CA ASP A 131 1.67 -9.82 9.87
C ASP A 131 1.59 -8.88 11.09
N MET A 132 1.15 -7.63 10.88
CA MET A 132 0.88 -6.71 12.00
C MET A 132 -0.22 -7.22 12.93
N GLN A 133 -1.29 -7.85 12.42
CA GLN A 133 -2.31 -8.46 13.28
C GLN A 133 -1.79 -9.68 14.03
N ILE A 134 -0.92 -10.48 13.42
CA ILE A 134 -0.28 -11.63 14.08
C ILE A 134 0.57 -11.16 15.26
N TYR A 135 1.40 -10.13 15.07
CA TYR A 135 2.20 -9.55 16.15
C TYR A 135 1.33 -9.04 17.31
N ARG A 136 0.16 -8.48 17.01
CA ARG A 136 -0.81 -8.10 18.05
C ARG A 136 -1.37 -9.31 18.81
N ILE A 137 -1.72 -10.39 18.11
CA ILE A 137 -2.28 -11.61 18.73
C ILE A 137 -1.23 -12.31 19.62
N LEU A 138 0.04 -12.25 19.22
CA LEU A 138 1.16 -12.82 19.96
C LEU A 138 1.62 -11.92 21.12
N ASP A 139 0.84 -10.89 21.48
CA ASP A 139 1.15 -9.88 22.49
C ASP A 139 2.51 -9.17 22.29
N VAL A 140 3.04 -9.14 21.07
CA VAL A 140 4.27 -8.39 20.74
C VAL A 140 4.05 -6.88 20.86
N TYR A 141 2.79 -6.41 20.84
CA TYR A 141 2.38 -5.06 21.23
C TYR A 141 0.89 -5.01 21.63
N SER A 142 0.54 -4.21 22.64
CA SER A 142 -0.81 -4.14 23.25
C SER A 142 -1.62 -2.89 22.86
N GLY A 143 -1.07 -1.99 22.03
CA GLY A 143 -1.71 -0.73 21.64
C GLY A 143 -3.07 -0.92 20.95
N THR A 144 -4.13 -0.39 21.57
CA THR A 144 -5.48 -0.25 20.98
C THR A 144 -5.60 0.96 20.06
N GLU A 145 -4.76 1.98 20.26
CA GLU A 145 -4.71 3.21 19.47
C GLU A 145 -3.81 3.01 18.26
N LEU A 146 -4.40 2.38 17.23
CA LEU A 146 -3.82 2.41 15.91
C LEU A 146 -3.70 3.87 15.44
N VAL A 147 -2.46 4.30 15.19
CA VAL A 147 -2.12 5.11 14.03
C VAL A 147 -2.38 6.61 14.20
N TYR A 148 -1.43 7.42 13.70
CA TYR A 148 -1.64 8.86 13.53
C TYR A 148 -2.91 9.11 12.71
N ASN A 149 -3.94 9.72 13.32
CA ASN A 149 -5.02 10.35 12.57
C ASN A 149 -4.41 11.52 11.77
N ILE A 150 -4.23 11.34 10.45
CA ILE A 150 -3.77 12.42 9.55
C ILE A 150 -4.81 13.55 9.46
N ILE A 151 -6.06 13.29 9.88
CA ILE A 151 -7.13 14.27 9.89
C ILE A 151 -7.30 14.79 11.31
N LYS A 152 -6.85 16.04 11.51
CA LYS A 152 -7.33 16.91 12.57
C LYS A 152 -8.61 17.61 12.12
#